data_AF-A0A1H3QZ48-F1
#
_entry.id   AF-A0A1H3QZ48-F1
#
_cell.length_a   1.000
_cell.length_b   1.000
_cell.length_c   1.000
_cell.angle_alpha   90.00
_cell.angle_beta   90.00
_cell.angle_gamma   90.00
#
_symmetry.space_group_name_H-M   'P 1'
#
loop_
_entity.id
_entity.type
_entity.pdbx_description
1 polymer ?
#
loop_
_entity_poly.entity_id
_entity_poly.type
_entity_poly.pdbx_seq_one_letter_code
_entity_poly.pdbx_strand_id
1 'polypeptide(L)' 'MEQLPRTRYSQEFREQSVKFFKESGLTLVEAAKRLSLP' A
#
# COMPACT_ATOMS: atom_id res chain seq x y z
N MET A 1 11.54 20.81 -7.44
CA MET A 1 11.03 19.51 -6.98
C MET A 1 10.02 19.05 -8.01
N GLU A 2 10.44 18.13 -8.88
CA GLU A 2 9.50 17.44 -9.77
C GLU A 2 8.45 16.76 -8.89
N GLN A 3 7.19 17.16 -9.06
CA GLN A 3 6.08 16.52 -8.37
C GLN A 3 6.01 15.10 -8.90
N LEU A 4 6.49 14.13 -8.10
CA LEU A 4 6.41 12.72 -8.43
C LEU A 4 4.98 12.43 -8.90
N PRO A 5 4.78 11.79 -10.07
CA PRO A 5 3.44 11.44 -10.51
C PRO A 5 2.80 10.67 -9.36
N ARG A 6 1.61 11.11 -8.91
CA ARG A 6 0.87 10.37 -7.88
C ARG A 6 0.62 8.99 -8.46
N THR A 7 1.49 8.03 -8.14
CA THR A 7 1.40 6.66 -8.65
C THR A 7 0.02 6.16 -8.26
N ARG A 8 -0.87 6.11 -9.25
CA ARG A 8 -2.20 5.57 -9.03
C ARG A 8 -2.02 4.07 -9.02
N TYR A 9 -1.99 3.49 -7.83
CA TYR A 9 -2.10 2.05 -7.69
C TYR A 9 -3.32 1.54 -8.44
N SER A 10 -3.14 0.43 -9.15
CA SER A 10 -4.23 -0.28 -9.82
C SER A 10 -5.29 -0.69 -8.80
N GLN A 11 -6.52 -0.90 -9.28
CA GLN A 11 -7.62 -1.35 -8.42
C GLN A 11 -7.28 -2.68 -7.72
N GLU A 12 -6.75 -3.64 -8.48
CA GLU A 12 -6.32 -4.94 -7.97
C GLU A 12 -5.28 -4.81 -6.84
N PHE A 13 -4.26 -3.96 -7.03
CA PHE A 13 -3.24 -3.74 -6.01
C PHE A 13 -3.85 -3.17 -4.71
N ARG A 14 -4.80 -2.24 -4.82
CA ARG A 14 -5.49 -1.68 -3.65
C ARG A 14 -6.29 -2.74 -2.92
N GLU A 15 -7.03 -3.59 -3.64
CA GLU A 15 -7.82 -4.66 -3.05
C GLU A 15 -6.94 -5.70 -2.35
N GLN A 16 -5.85 -6.12 -2.99
CA GLN A 16 -4.87 -7.05 -2.40
C GLN A 16 -4.18 -6.43 -1.17
N SER A 17 -3.83 -5.14 -1.22
CA SER A 17 -3.22 -4.43 -0.09
C SER A 17 -4.15 -4.35 1.12
N VAL A 18 -5.44 -4.09 0.90
CA VAL A 18 -6.46 -4.06 1.97
C VAL A 18 -6.69 -5.45 2.55
N LYS A 19 -6.76 -6.48 1.70
CA LYS A 19 -6.88 -7.87 2.14
C LYS A 19 -5.68 -8.28 2.99
N PHE A 20 -4.47 -8.03 2.49
CA PHE A 20 -3.22 -8.29 3.20
C PHE A 20 -3.17 -7.60 4.58
N PHE A 21 -3.56 -6.33 4.65
CA PHE A 21 -3.57 -5.59 5.92
C PHE A 21 -4.52 -6.20 6.95
N LYS A 22 -5.74 -6.59 6.52
CA LYS A 22 -6.74 -7.22 7.39
C LYS A 22 -6.30 -8.59 7.90
N GLU A 23 -5.62 -9.38 7.07
CA GLU A 23 -5.18 -10.74 7.43
C GLU A 23 -3.86 -10.76 8.21
N SER A 24 -2.99 -9.76 8.04
CA SER A 24 -1.65 -9.79 8.64
C SER A 24 -1.60 -9.40 10.13
N GLY A 25 -2.64 -8.74 10.65
CA GLY A 25 -2.64 -8.22 12.03
C GLY A 25 -1.54 -7.19 12.31
N LEU A 26 -0.91 -6.66 11.25
CA LEU A 26 0.18 -5.70 11.33
C LEU A 26 -0.34 -4.30 11.61
N THR A 27 0.52 -3.46 12.17
CA THR A 27 0.26 -2.02 12.21
C THR A 27 0.31 -1.43 10.79
N LEU A 28 -0.38 -0.30 10.58
CA LEU A 28 -0.46 0.35 9.26
C LEU A 28 0.93 0.68 8.70
N VAL A 29 1.87 1.10 9.56
CA VAL A 29 3.24 1.43 9.19
C VAL A 29 4.02 0.18 8.73
N GLU A 30 3.86 -0.95 9.41
CA GLU A 30 4.53 -2.20 9.04
C GLU A 30 3.97 -2.78 7.74
N ALA A 31 2.65 -2.72 7.57
CA ALA A 31 2.01 -3.14 6.32
C ALA A 31 2.44 -2.25 5.15
N ALA A 32 2.50 -0.93 5.34
CA ALA A 32 2.98 0.02 4.33
C ALA A 32 4.43 -0.28 3.91
N LYS A 33 5.32 -0.57 4.87
CA LYS A 33 6.70 -0.99 4.57
C LYS A 33 6.75 -2.27 3.74
N ARG A 34 5.97 -3.29 4.10
CA ARG A 34 5.90 -4.56 3.33
C ARG A 34 5.34 -4.37 1.93
N LEU A 35 4.38 -3.46 1.76
CA LEU A 35 3.76 -3.14 0.48
C LEU A 35 4.53 -2.08 -0.33
N SER A 36 5.69 -1.62 0.17
CA SER A 36 6.49 -0.54 -0.46
C SER A 36 5.66 0.71 -0.76
N LEU A 37 4.72 1.04 0.13
CA LEU A 37 3.92 2.25 0.04
C LEU A 37 4.72 3.45 0.54
N PRO A 38 4.58 4.63 -0.10
CA PRO A 38 5.20 5.88 0.35
C PRO A 38 4.59 6.40 1.65
#